data_AF-A0A060YEE8-F1
#
_entry.id   AF-A0A060YEE8-F1
#
_cell.length_a   1.000
_cell.length_b   1.000
_cell.length_c   1.000
_cell.angle_alpha   90.00
_cell.angle_beta   90.00
_cell.angle_gamma   90.00
#
_symmetry.space_group_name_H-M   'P 1'
#
loop_
_entity.id
_entity.type
_entity.pdbx_description
1 polymer ?
#
loop_
_entity_poly.entity_id
_entity_poly.type
_entity_poly.pdbx_seq_one_letter_code
_entity_poly.pdbx_strand_id
1 'polypeptide(L)'
;MPQKLMKSAHYIELGGRYQYWPVLVPRGIRLYTYEQIPVFLRDNPYITDGYRAYLPSRLCIKSLFILSNETVNIWSHLLGFLLFFTLGIYDMASVLPATRASREDYVIYSIGLFCFQLCMLCSVGYHLFCCHRSEKTSRRWMALDYAGISIGILGCYVPGVFYAFYCNNVRNKLLTTKTRARGCLWREDE
;
A
#
# COMPACT_ATOMS: atom_id res chain seq x y z
N MET A 1 40.00 -19.74 -25.38
CA MET A 1 39.17 -18.57 -25.02
C MET A 1 37.89 -18.63 -25.85
N PRO A 2 36.67 -18.30 -25.36
CA PRO A 2 36.21 -18.07 -23.99
C PRO A 2 35.12 -19.09 -23.54
N GLN A 3 35.32 -19.68 -22.36
CA GLN A 3 34.39 -20.58 -21.68
C GLN A 3 33.83 -19.83 -20.45
N LYS A 4 33.01 -18.79 -20.66
CA LYS A 4 32.59 -17.86 -19.58
C LYS A 4 31.14 -17.38 -19.61
N LEU A 5 30.19 -18.14 -20.18
CA LEU A 5 28.77 -17.74 -20.14
C LEU A 5 27.77 -18.85 -19.81
N MET A 6 28.16 -19.87 -19.03
CA MET A 6 27.20 -20.86 -18.53
C MET A 6 27.59 -21.29 -17.11
N LYS A 7 27.31 -20.46 -16.10
CA LYS A 7 27.35 -20.92 -14.71
C LYS A 7 26.17 -20.41 -13.89
N SER A 8 25.24 -21.34 -13.71
CA SER A 8 24.40 -21.55 -12.54
C SER A 8 23.12 -20.73 -12.43
N ALA A 9 22.10 -21.17 -13.16
CA ALA A 9 20.73 -21.15 -12.65
C ALA A 9 20.61 -22.32 -11.66
N HIS A 10 20.33 -22.03 -10.38
CA HIS A 10 19.99 -23.07 -9.41
C HIS A 10 18.54 -23.50 -9.70
N TYR A 11 18.37 -24.71 -10.21
CA TYR A 11 17.06 -25.33 -10.39
C TYR A 11 16.61 -25.94 -9.06
N ILE A 12 15.37 -25.70 -8.66
CA ILE A 12 14.73 -26.31 -7.50
C ILE A 12 14.09 -27.61 -7.99
N GLU A 13 14.49 -28.77 -7.44
CA GLU A 13 13.78 -30.02 -7.68
C GLU A 13 12.48 -30.00 -6.86
N LEU A 14 11.34 -29.87 -7.55
CA LEU A 14 10.01 -29.99 -6.99
C LEU A 14 9.50 -31.40 -7.31
N GLY A 15 9.18 -32.18 -6.28
CA GLY A 15 8.43 -33.41 -6.46
C GLY A 15 7.05 -33.09 -7.07
N GLY A 16 6.74 -33.70 -8.21
CA GLY A 16 5.39 -33.78 -8.77
C GLY A 16 5.01 -32.77 -9.87
N ARG A 17 5.17 -33.21 -11.13
CA ARG A 17 4.32 -32.94 -12.31
C ARG A 17 4.00 -31.50 -12.80
N TYR A 18 4.57 -30.42 -12.28
CA TYR A 18 4.36 -29.08 -12.89
C TYR A 18 5.61 -28.50 -13.55
N GLN A 19 5.41 -28.07 -14.79
CA GLN A 19 6.40 -27.54 -15.73
C GLN A 19 7.09 -26.29 -15.14
N TYR A 20 8.42 -26.25 -15.27
CA TYR A 20 9.34 -25.22 -14.80
C TYR A 20 8.98 -23.80 -15.27
N TRP A 21 9.17 -22.80 -14.39
CA TRP A 21 9.30 -21.39 -14.77
C TRP A 21 10.72 -20.91 -14.46
N PRO A 22 11.51 -20.43 -15.45
CA PRO A 22 12.84 -19.92 -15.19
C PRO A 22 12.74 -18.53 -14.55
N VAL A 23 12.54 -18.49 -13.23
CA VAL A 23 12.64 -17.24 -12.48
C VAL A 23 14.12 -16.94 -12.26
N LEU A 24 14.60 -15.81 -12.81
CA LEU A 24 15.95 -15.30 -12.55
C LEU A 24 16.03 -14.83 -11.09
N VAL A 25 16.50 -15.71 -10.21
CA VAL A 25 16.70 -15.37 -8.79
C VAL A 25 18.13 -14.82 -8.61
N PRO A 26 18.31 -13.56 -8.15
CA PRO A 26 19.61 -13.03 -7.79
C PRO A 26 20.31 -13.93 -6.76
N ARG A 27 21.65 -14.06 -6.87
CA ARG A 27 22.46 -14.85 -5.92
C ARG A 27 22.11 -14.51 -4.47
N GLY A 28 21.67 -15.50 -3.71
CA GLY A 28 21.44 -15.41 -2.27
C GLY A 28 19.98 -15.31 -1.81
N ILE A 29 19.01 -15.29 -2.72
CA ILE A 29 17.58 -15.40 -2.37
C ILE A 29 17.10 -16.78 -2.81
N ARG A 30 16.49 -17.54 -1.90
CA ARG A 30 15.90 -18.85 -2.16
C ARG A 30 14.40 -18.76 -1.88
N LEU A 31 13.59 -19.34 -2.77
CA LEU A 31 12.16 -19.50 -2.56
C LEU A 31 11.89 -20.85 -1.88
N TYR A 32 10.89 -20.87 -1.00
CA TYR A 32 10.54 -22.01 -0.16
C TYR A 32 9.12 -22.48 -0.45
N THR A 33 8.85 -23.75 -0.16
CA THR A 33 7.49 -24.31 -0.14
C THR A 33 6.81 -24.05 1.19
N TYR A 34 5.48 -24.18 1.23
CA TYR A 34 4.64 -23.97 2.43
C TYR A 34 5.12 -24.79 3.65
N GLU A 35 5.63 -26.00 3.42
CA GLU A 35 6.12 -26.88 4.48
C GLU A 35 7.50 -26.48 5.02
N GLN A 36 8.27 -25.68 4.26
CA GLN A 36 9.64 -25.27 4.60
C GLN A 36 9.70 -23.91 5.30
N ILE A 37 8.63 -23.11 5.22
CA ILE A 37 8.56 -21.79 5.85
C ILE A 37 8.28 -21.89 7.35
N PRO A 38 8.71 -20.89 8.15
CA PRO A 38 8.39 -20.85 9.56
C PRO A 38 6.89 -20.69 9.79
N VAL A 39 6.40 -21.22 10.93
CA VAL A 39 4.96 -21.29 11.24
C VAL A 39 4.27 -19.91 11.21
N PHE A 40 4.97 -18.83 11.60
CA PHE A 40 4.39 -17.48 11.58
C PHE A 40 4.16 -16.90 10.17
N LEU A 41 4.65 -17.54 9.10
CA LEU A 41 4.38 -17.17 7.71
C LEU A 41 3.37 -18.13 7.03
N ARG A 42 2.95 -19.19 7.74
CA ARG A 42 2.02 -20.21 7.23
C ARG A 42 0.58 -19.77 7.43
N ASP A 43 0.18 -18.72 6.73
CA ASP A 43 -1.18 -18.19 6.85
C ASP A 43 -2.18 -18.96 5.99
N ASN A 44 -1.85 -19.18 4.71
CA ASN A 44 -2.75 -19.79 3.73
C ASN A 44 -2.19 -21.12 3.19
N PRO A 45 -2.80 -22.28 3.49
CA PRO A 45 -2.32 -23.59 3.04
C PRO A 45 -2.51 -23.84 1.54
N TYR A 46 -3.33 -23.04 0.84
CA TYR A 46 -3.53 -23.17 -0.60
C TYR A 46 -2.39 -22.55 -1.43
N ILE A 47 -1.54 -21.72 -0.81
CA ILE A 47 -0.33 -21.22 -1.44
C ILE A 47 0.77 -22.23 -1.15
N THR A 48 1.15 -23.01 -2.16
CA THR A 48 2.05 -24.16 -1.99
C THR A 48 3.53 -23.79 -2.07
N ASP A 49 3.87 -22.73 -2.81
CA ASP A 49 5.25 -22.35 -3.13
C ASP A 49 5.43 -20.84 -3.35
N GLY A 50 6.65 -20.43 -3.70
CA GLY A 50 6.99 -19.04 -4.00
C GLY A 50 7.25 -18.17 -2.77
N TYR A 51 7.41 -18.78 -1.59
CA TYR A 51 7.63 -18.04 -0.34
C TYR A 51 9.05 -17.53 -0.19
N ARG A 52 9.18 -16.33 0.37
CA ARG A 52 10.46 -15.76 0.81
C ARG A 52 10.60 -15.97 2.32
N ALA A 53 11.73 -16.47 2.79
CA ALA A 53 12.00 -16.65 4.21
C ALA A 53 13.48 -16.46 4.56
N TYR A 54 13.74 -16.11 5.82
CA TYR A 54 15.09 -15.97 6.41
C TYR A 54 15.98 -14.92 5.73
N LEU A 55 15.40 -13.89 5.10
CA LEU A 55 16.16 -12.86 4.40
C LEU A 55 16.63 -11.75 5.37
N PRO A 56 17.86 -11.23 5.25
CA PRO A 56 18.26 -9.98 5.87
C PRO A 56 17.64 -8.78 5.13
N SER A 57 17.51 -7.62 5.79
CA SER A 57 16.82 -6.43 5.25
C SER A 57 17.26 -6.01 3.83
N ARG A 58 18.56 -6.12 3.53
CA ARG A 58 19.09 -5.79 2.18
C ARG A 58 18.55 -6.73 1.10
N LEU A 59 18.37 -8.00 1.42
CA LEU A 59 17.81 -8.98 0.50
C LEU A 59 16.28 -8.88 0.43
N CYS A 60 15.60 -8.48 1.50
CA CYS A 60 14.17 -8.13 1.45
C CYS A 60 13.91 -7.06 0.38
N ILE A 61 14.68 -5.97 0.37
CA ILE A 61 14.54 -4.90 -0.64
C ILE A 61 14.86 -5.42 -2.04
N LYS A 62 15.95 -6.19 -2.22
CA LYS A 62 16.28 -6.78 -3.52
C LYS A 62 15.22 -7.75 -4.04
N SER A 63 14.46 -8.37 -3.13
CA SER A 63 13.38 -9.29 -3.49
C SER A 63 12.13 -8.60 -4.05
N LEU A 64 12.09 -7.27 -4.08
CA LEU A 64 11.04 -6.50 -4.74
C LEU A 64 10.88 -6.87 -6.23
N PHE A 65 12.01 -7.18 -6.89
CA PHE A 65 12.06 -7.53 -8.31
C PHE A 65 12.05 -9.05 -8.56
N ILE A 66 11.77 -9.85 -7.52
CA ILE A 66 11.66 -11.31 -7.62
C ILE A 66 10.19 -11.68 -7.55
N LEU A 67 9.77 -12.59 -8.44
CA LEU A 67 8.44 -13.14 -8.39
C LEU A 67 8.32 -14.09 -7.19
N SER A 68 7.41 -13.75 -6.28
CA SER A 68 7.12 -14.42 -5.01
C SER A 68 5.63 -14.35 -4.73
N ASN A 69 5.17 -15.11 -3.73
CA ASN A 69 3.78 -15.10 -3.27
C ASN A 69 3.29 -13.70 -2.82
N GLU A 70 4.22 -12.81 -2.45
CA GLU A 70 3.94 -11.44 -2.00
C GLU A 70 4.09 -10.37 -3.09
N THR A 71 4.54 -10.73 -4.29
CA THR A 71 4.87 -9.74 -5.34
C THR A 71 3.64 -8.90 -5.70
N VAL A 72 2.47 -9.53 -5.87
CA VAL A 72 1.24 -8.80 -6.16
C VAL A 72 0.84 -7.89 -5.00
N ASN A 73 0.97 -8.33 -3.75
CA ASN A 73 0.66 -7.52 -2.57
C ASN A 73 1.55 -6.27 -2.50
N ILE A 74 2.86 -6.43 -2.75
CA ILE A 74 3.79 -5.30 -2.75
C ILE A 74 3.48 -4.33 -3.90
N TRP A 75 3.36 -4.84 -5.13
CA TRP A 75 3.21 -3.99 -6.31
C TRP A 75 1.85 -3.31 -6.38
N SER A 76 0.76 -3.96 -5.95
CA SER A 76 -0.56 -3.34 -5.91
C SER A 76 -0.59 -2.14 -4.97
N HIS A 77 0.00 -2.23 -3.77
CA HIS A 77 0.06 -1.11 -2.83
C HIS A 77 1.08 -0.05 -3.26
N LEU A 78 2.21 -0.43 -3.87
CA LEU A 78 3.20 0.52 -4.39
C LEU A 78 2.65 1.33 -5.58
N LEU A 79 1.97 0.67 -6.52
CA LEU A 79 1.29 1.33 -7.63
C LEU A 79 0.13 2.19 -7.13
N GLY A 80 -0.63 1.70 -6.14
CA GLY A 80 -1.65 2.50 -5.45
C GLY A 80 -1.06 3.79 -4.87
N PHE A 81 0.03 3.69 -4.11
CA PHE A 81 0.73 4.85 -3.58
C PHE A 81 1.13 5.84 -4.68
N LEU A 82 1.75 5.39 -5.77
CA LEU A 82 2.16 6.26 -6.87
C LEU A 82 0.97 6.94 -7.56
N LEU A 83 -0.10 6.18 -7.83
CA LEU A 83 -1.32 6.70 -8.44
C LEU A 83 -1.95 7.79 -7.58
N PHE A 84 -2.21 7.50 -6.30
CA PHE A 84 -2.83 8.46 -5.39
C PHE A 84 -1.91 9.64 -5.04
N PHE A 85 -0.59 9.46 -5.07
CA PHE A 85 0.35 10.56 -4.92
C PHE A 85 0.27 11.55 -6.10
N THR A 86 0.28 11.02 -7.32
CA THR A 86 0.21 11.84 -8.54
C THR A 86 -1.15 12.52 -8.69
N LEU A 87 -2.24 11.80 -8.43
CA LEU A 87 -3.57 12.38 -8.32
C LEU A 87 -3.64 13.45 -7.23
N GLY A 88 -3.02 13.20 -6.07
CA GLY A 88 -2.88 14.14 -4.96
C GLY A 88 -2.28 15.48 -5.37
N ILE A 89 -1.17 15.43 -6.11
CA ILE A 89 -0.52 16.62 -6.65
C ILE A 89 -1.41 17.31 -7.68
N TYR A 90 -2.02 16.54 -8.57
CA TYR A 90 -2.92 17.08 -9.59
C TYR A 90 -4.12 17.81 -8.99
N ASP A 91 -4.75 17.23 -7.97
CA ASP A 91 -5.88 17.83 -7.26
C ASP A 91 -5.47 19.13 -6.58
N MET A 92 -4.31 19.15 -5.91
CA MET A 92 -3.77 20.33 -5.24
C MET A 92 -3.39 21.46 -6.21
N ALA A 93 -2.83 21.11 -7.38
CA ALA A 93 -2.33 22.08 -8.34
C ALA A 93 -3.40 22.58 -9.33
N SER A 94 -4.40 21.75 -9.64
CA SER A 94 -5.35 22.02 -10.72
C SER A 94 -6.80 22.05 -10.23
N VAL A 95 -7.24 21.03 -9.50
CA VAL A 95 -8.67 20.85 -9.16
C VAL A 95 -9.11 21.83 -8.06
N LEU A 96 -8.41 21.88 -6.93
CA LEU A 96 -8.71 22.76 -5.80
C LEU A 96 -8.68 24.26 -6.20
N PRO A 97 -7.71 24.74 -7.00
CA PRO A 97 -7.75 26.10 -7.53
C PRO A 97 -8.91 26.33 -8.51
N ALA A 98 -9.19 25.38 -9.40
CA ALA A 98 -10.26 25.51 -10.40
C ALA A 98 -11.66 25.59 -9.75
N THR A 99 -11.88 24.91 -8.63
CA THR A 99 -13.13 24.96 -7.87
C THR A 99 -13.20 26.13 -6.88
N ARG A 100 -12.14 26.96 -6.80
CA ARG A 100 -12.00 28.06 -5.83
C ARG A 100 -12.19 27.57 -4.39
N ALA A 101 -11.60 26.41 -4.08
CA ALA A 101 -11.70 25.77 -2.78
C ALA A 101 -11.15 26.66 -1.65
N SER A 102 -11.75 26.52 -0.47
CA SER A 102 -11.35 27.25 0.73
C SER A 102 -10.09 26.64 1.35
N ARG A 103 -9.37 27.39 2.19
CA ARG A 103 -8.19 26.86 2.91
C ARG A 103 -8.52 25.63 3.77
N GLU A 104 -9.76 25.51 4.26
CA GLU A 104 -10.23 24.34 5.03
C GLU A 104 -10.20 23.08 4.15
N ASP A 105 -10.66 23.19 2.91
CA ASP A 105 -10.70 22.08 1.96
C ASP A 105 -9.28 21.57 1.62
N TYR A 106 -8.31 22.49 1.44
CA TYR A 106 -6.90 22.15 1.25
C TYR A 106 -6.31 21.38 2.45
N VAL A 107 -6.61 21.81 3.68
CA VAL A 107 -6.10 21.17 4.89
C VAL A 107 -6.71 19.78 5.06
N ILE A 108 -8.03 19.66 4.91
CA ILE A 108 -8.74 18.39 5.05
C ILE A 108 -8.27 17.40 4.00
N TYR A 109 -8.15 17.83 2.74
CA TYR A 109 -7.63 17.01 1.65
C TYR A 109 -6.19 16.54 1.92
N SER A 110 -5.31 17.47 2.32
CA SER A 110 -3.90 17.16 2.58
C SER A 110 -3.73 16.14 3.71
N ILE A 111 -4.50 16.27 4.80
CA ILE A 111 -4.47 15.33 5.93
C ILE A 111 -4.99 13.96 5.49
N GLY A 112 -6.14 13.91 4.79
CA GLY A 112 -6.71 12.65 4.31
C GLY A 112 -5.76 11.91 3.37
N LEU A 113 -5.18 12.64 2.40
CA LEU A 113 -4.18 12.10 1.49
C LEU A 113 -2.95 11.59 2.26
N PHE A 114 -2.41 12.37 3.20
CA PHE A 114 -1.25 11.94 3.99
C PHE A 114 -1.52 10.63 4.76
N CYS A 115 -2.68 10.52 5.43
CA CYS A 115 -3.08 9.30 6.14
C CYS A 115 -3.19 8.09 5.20
N PHE A 116 -3.80 8.26 4.03
CA PHE A 116 -3.91 7.21 3.03
C PHE A 116 -2.54 6.76 2.49
N GLN A 117 -1.65 7.72 2.20
CA GLN A 117 -0.30 7.43 1.71
C GLN A 117 0.56 6.74 2.76
N LEU A 118 0.43 7.12 4.03
CA LEU A 118 1.08 6.41 5.13
C LEU A 118 0.60 4.96 5.22
N CYS A 119 -0.71 4.72 5.11
CA CYS A 119 -1.28 3.37 5.09
C CYS A 119 -0.68 2.51 3.97
N MET A 120 -0.64 3.02 2.74
CA MET A 120 -0.06 2.29 1.59
C MET A 120 1.43 1.96 1.80
N LEU A 121 2.22 2.91 2.31
CA LEU A 121 3.64 2.69 2.59
C LEU A 121 3.89 1.68 3.71
N CYS A 122 3.10 1.73 4.79
CA CYS A 122 3.17 0.77 5.88
C CYS A 122 2.93 -0.66 5.37
N SER A 123 1.94 -0.83 4.50
CA SER A 123 1.60 -2.13 3.92
C SER A 123 2.66 -2.66 2.96
N VAL A 124 3.19 -1.80 2.06
CA VAL A 124 4.36 -2.15 1.24
C VAL A 124 5.53 -2.58 2.13
N GLY A 125 5.79 -1.86 3.22
CA GLY A 125 6.80 -2.21 4.21
C GLY A 125 6.58 -3.59 4.82
N TYR A 126 5.36 -3.90 5.25
CA TYR A 126 5.02 -5.22 5.78
C TYR A 126 5.25 -6.34 4.77
N HIS A 127 4.66 -6.26 3.58
CA HIS A 127 4.84 -7.32 2.57
C HIS A 127 6.29 -7.45 2.08
N LEU A 128 7.10 -6.39 2.17
CA LEU A 128 8.52 -6.47 1.85
C LEU A 128 9.34 -7.13 2.96
N PHE A 129 9.06 -6.81 4.22
CA PHE A 129 9.84 -7.24 5.39
C PHE A 129 9.23 -8.43 6.17
N CYS A 130 8.07 -8.97 5.77
CA CYS A 130 7.46 -10.13 6.41
C CYS A 130 8.39 -11.35 6.42
N CYS A 131 9.17 -11.52 5.35
CA CYS A 131 10.16 -12.59 5.14
C CYS A 131 11.48 -12.42 5.91
N HIS A 132 11.59 -11.37 6.73
CA HIS A 132 12.83 -11.04 7.43
C HIS A 132 13.23 -12.15 8.41
N ARG A 133 14.54 -12.45 8.52
CA ARG A 133 15.08 -13.49 9.42
C ARG A 133 14.67 -13.33 10.88
N SER A 134 14.50 -12.08 11.33
CA SER A 134 14.01 -11.77 12.67
C SER A 134 12.49 -11.69 12.68
N GLU A 135 11.84 -12.64 13.34
CA GLU A 135 10.40 -12.66 13.58
C GLU A 135 9.91 -11.39 14.28
N LYS A 136 10.71 -10.85 15.21
CA LYS A 136 10.39 -9.58 15.90
C LYS A 136 10.24 -8.41 14.92
N THR A 137 11.09 -8.37 13.89
CA THR A 137 11.01 -7.34 12.84
C THR A 137 9.75 -7.54 11.99
N SER A 138 9.48 -8.77 11.56
CA SER A 138 8.26 -9.11 10.80
C SER A 138 6.98 -8.72 11.55
N ARG A 139 6.88 -9.11 12.84
CA ARG A 139 5.74 -8.74 13.70
C ARG A 139 5.57 -7.23 13.91
N ARG A 140 6.67 -6.48 14.03
CA ARG A 140 6.62 -5.01 14.14
C ARG A 140 6.07 -4.37 12.88
N TRP A 141 6.52 -4.82 11.70
CA TRP A 141 6.00 -4.33 10.43
C TRP A 141 4.52 -4.68 10.25
N MET A 142 4.11 -5.88 10.67
CA MET A 142 2.70 -6.27 10.69
C MET A 142 1.87 -5.35 11.59
N ALA A 143 2.37 -5.01 12.78
CA ALA A 143 1.69 -4.07 13.67
C ALA A 143 1.61 -2.66 13.09
N LEU A 144 2.66 -2.20 12.40
CA LEU A 144 2.65 -0.90 11.70
C LEU A 144 1.64 -0.86 10.56
N ASP A 145 1.46 -1.97 9.84
CA ASP A 145 0.45 -2.06 8.78
C ASP A 145 -0.98 -1.96 9.35
N TYR A 146 -1.30 -2.72 10.40
CA TYR A 146 -2.59 -2.61 11.08
C TYR A 146 -2.85 -1.20 11.66
N ALA A 147 -1.81 -0.55 12.20
CA ALA A 147 -1.90 0.84 12.65
C ALA A 147 -2.14 1.79 11.47
N GLY A 148 -1.47 1.56 10.33
CA GLY A 148 -1.64 2.31 9.10
C GLY A 148 -3.07 2.24 8.57
N ILE A 149 -3.68 1.06 8.54
CA ILE A 149 -5.09 0.87 8.17
C ILE A 149 -6.00 1.68 9.10
N SER A 150 -5.77 1.62 10.41
CA SER A 150 -6.57 2.34 11.40
C SER A 150 -6.49 3.87 11.20
N ILE A 151 -5.29 4.40 10.96
CA ILE A 151 -5.06 5.81 10.66
C ILE A 151 -5.69 6.20 9.32
N GLY A 152 -5.60 5.33 8.30
CA GLY A 152 -6.22 5.54 6.99
C GLY A 152 -7.73 5.65 7.07
N ILE A 153 -8.39 4.78 7.83
CA ILE A 153 -9.84 4.82 8.07
C ILE A 153 -10.23 6.12 8.78
N LEU A 154 -9.50 6.52 9.82
CA LEU A 154 -9.77 7.79 10.50
C LEU A 154 -9.57 8.99 9.54
N GLY A 155 -8.52 8.94 8.73
CA GLY A 155 -8.17 9.98 7.76
C GLY A 155 -9.21 10.18 6.67
N CYS A 156 -9.89 9.12 6.21
CA CYS A 156 -10.99 9.25 5.25
C CYS A 156 -12.33 9.60 5.91
N TYR A 157 -12.52 9.25 7.18
CA TYR A 157 -13.74 9.56 7.93
C TYR A 157 -13.93 11.07 8.16
N VAL A 158 -12.85 11.79 8.50
CA VAL A 158 -12.88 13.24 8.77
C VAL A 158 -13.43 14.07 7.59
N PRO A 159 -12.89 13.98 6.35
CA PRO A 159 -13.48 14.64 5.18
C PRO A 159 -14.91 14.20 4.92
N GLY A 160 -15.21 12.89 5.05
CA GLY A 160 -16.55 12.36 4.84
C GLY A 160 -17.60 13.04 5.73
N VAL A 161 -17.31 13.17 7.04
CA VAL A 161 -18.18 13.86 7.99
C VAL A 161 -18.23 15.36 7.71
N PHE A 162 -17.10 16.00 7.43
CA PHE A 162 -17.06 17.44 7.15
C PHE A 162 -17.97 17.81 5.97
N TYR A 163 -17.88 17.08 4.86
CA TYR A 163 -18.71 17.34 3.68
C TYR A 163 -20.16 16.88 3.86
N ALA A 164 -20.42 15.79 4.60
CA ALA A 164 -21.79 15.34 4.90
C ALA A 164 -22.59 16.38 5.71
N PHE A 165 -21.95 17.06 6.66
CA PHE A 165 -22.59 18.07 7.51
C PHE A 165 -22.29 19.51 7.08
N TYR A 166 -21.72 19.72 5.89
CA TYR A 166 -21.30 21.03 5.41
C TYR A 166 -22.43 22.07 5.47
N CYS A 167 -23.64 21.68 5.05
CA CYS A 167 -24.83 22.55 5.00
C CYS A 167 -25.64 22.59 6.32
N ASN A 168 -25.43 21.65 7.25
CA ASN A 168 -26.20 21.55 8.49
C ASN A 168 -25.47 22.17 9.71
N ASN A 169 -24.30 22.76 9.52
CA ASN A 169 -23.57 23.41 10.60
C ASN A 169 -24.32 24.65 11.13
N VAL A 170 -24.90 24.54 12.33
CA VAL A 170 -25.63 25.60 13.05
C VAL A 170 -24.80 26.89 13.19
N ARG A 171 -23.46 26.79 13.22
CA ARG A 171 -22.52 27.91 13.24
C ARG A 171 -22.46 28.73 11.95
N ASN A 172 -22.75 28.14 10.78
CA ASN A 172 -22.78 28.84 9.49
C ASN A 172 -24.13 29.51 9.20
N LYS A 173 -25.20 29.13 9.91
CA LYS A 173 -26.52 29.78 9.82
C LYS A 173 -26.54 31.21 10.37
N LEU A 174 -25.58 31.58 11.23
CA LEU A 174 -25.51 32.92 11.83
C LEU A 174 -24.60 33.92 11.06
N LEU A 175 -23.72 33.44 10.18
CA LEU A 175 -22.64 34.27 9.57
C LEU A 175 -22.65 34.35 8.03
N THR A 176 -23.60 33.72 7.33
CA THR A 176 -23.56 33.65 5.85
C THR A 176 -24.69 34.43 5.17
N THR A 177 -24.63 35.76 5.22
CA THR A 177 -25.33 36.59 4.23
C THR A 177 -24.54 36.57 2.91
N LYS A 178 -25.15 35.95 1.88
CA LYS A 178 -24.96 36.13 0.42
C LYS A 178 -23.97 35.32 -0.43
N THR A 179 -22.89 34.71 0.04
CA THR A 179 -21.95 33.99 -0.87
C THR A 179 -21.88 32.47 -0.69
N ARG A 180 -22.07 31.94 0.52
CA ARG A 180 -21.98 30.49 0.79
C ARG A 180 -23.26 29.70 0.50
N ALA A 181 -24.38 30.39 0.25
CA ALA A 181 -25.71 29.79 0.09
C ALA A 181 -25.92 29.03 -1.23
N ARG A 182 -25.18 29.35 -2.31
CA ARG A 182 -25.45 28.77 -3.64
C ARG A 182 -25.17 27.27 -3.76
N GLY A 183 -24.27 26.70 -2.95
CA GLY A 183 -23.96 25.26 -2.97
C GLY A 183 -24.92 24.38 -2.15
N CYS A 184 -25.60 24.95 -1.16
CA CYS A 184 -26.52 24.21 -0.28
C CYS A 184 -27.99 24.34 -0.70
N LEU A 185 -28.36 25.42 -1.42
CA LEU A 185 -29.73 25.62 -1.92
C LEU A 185 -30.16 24.56 -2.95
N TRP A 186 -29.24 24.03 -3.75
CA TRP A 186 -29.54 23.01 -4.78
C TRP A 186 -29.99 21.65 -4.22
N ARG A 187 -29.87 21.39 -2.91
CA ARG A 187 -30.33 20.14 -2.26
C ARG A 187 -31.68 20.30 -1.56
N GLU A 188 -32.21 21.52 -1.41
CA GLU A 188 -33.55 21.73 -0.86
C GLU A 188 -34.63 21.82 -1.96
N ASP A 189 -34.24 21.85 -3.24
CA ASP A 189 -35.15 21.99 -4.39
C ASP A 189 -35.37 20.67 -5.19
N GLU A 190 -34.99 19.50 -4.66
CA GLU A 190 -35.40 18.16 -5.15
C GLU A 190 -36.28 17.42 -4.13
#